data_AF-A0A970G980-F1
#
_entry.id   AF-A0A970G980-F1
#
_cell.length_a   1.000
_cell.length_b   1.000
_cell.length_c   1.000
_cell.angle_alpha   90.00
_cell.angle_beta   90.00
_cell.angle_gamma   90.00
#
_symmetry.space_group_name_H-M   'P 1'
#
loop_
_entity.id
_entity.type
_entity.pdbx_description
1 polymer ?
#
loop_
_entity_poly.entity_id
_entity_poly.type
_entity_poly.pdbx_seq_one_letter_code
_entity_poly.pdbx_strand_id
1 'polypeptide(L)'
;MAQPFVDAVKERTNGTVIISPEFAGVHGGERQMTESVMRGDLDMEITSDVGLAALFPDLGFTQLPFLFEDYDDVDARYLNGWMG
;
A
#
# COMPACT_ATOMS: atom_id res chain seq x y z
N MET A 1 3.14 -1.13 11.72
CA MET A 1 3.83 -0.20 10.79
C MET A 1 3.10 1.13 10.59
N ALA A 2 1.79 1.23 10.78
CA ALA A 2 1.07 2.49 10.58
C ALA A 2 1.30 3.56 11.67
N GLN A 3 1.55 3.17 12.94
CA GLN A 3 1.66 4.15 14.03
C GLN A 3 2.79 5.19 13.84
N PRO A 4 4.02 4.80 13.44
CA PRO A 4 5.07 5.78 13.14
C PRO A 4 4.66 6.80 12.05
N PHE A 5 3.90 6.37 11.04
CA PHE A 5 3.39 7.27 10.00
C PHE A 5 2.34 8.24 10.57
N VAL A 6 1.39 7.73 11.36
CA VAL A 6 0.37 8.52 12.05
C VAL A 6 1.02 9.60 12.92
N ASP A 7 2.01 9.22 13.72
CA ASP A 7 2.73 10.14 14.61
C ASP A 7 3.50 11.20 13.82
N ALA A 8 4.20 10.80 12.75
CA ALA A 8 4.96 11.72 11.89
C ALA A 8 4.05 12.73 11.18
N VAL A 9 2.87 12.31 10.70
CA VAL A 9 1.90 13.22 10.08
C VAL A 9 1.35 14.21 11.10
N LYS A 10 0.99 13.73 12.30
CA LYS A 10 0.51 14.60 13.37
C LYS A 10 1.56 15.64 13.77
N GLU A 11 2.82 15.23 13.92
CA GLU A 11 3.94 16.13 14.25
C GLU A 11 4.15 17.18 13.15
N ARG A 12 4.29 16.76 11.89
CA ARG A 12 4.62 17.66 10.78
C ARG A 12 3.50 18.61 10.40
N THR A 13 2.26 18.26 10.73
CA THR A 13 1.08 19.08 10.44
C THR A 13 0.63 19.91 11.64
N ASN A 14 1.40 19.90 12.74
CA ASN A 14 1.02 20.54 14.01
C ASN A 14 -0.38 20.11 14.48
N GLY A 15 -0.74 18.85 14.24
CA GLY A 15 -2.02 18.26 14.61
C GLY A 15 -3.22 18.70 13.77
N THR A 16 -3.01 19.41 12.66
CA THR A 16 -4.10 19.79 11.76
C THR A 16 -4.60 18.62 10.90
N VAL A 17 -3.76 17.61 10.67
CA VAL A 17 -4.16 16.34 10.03
C VAL A 17 -4.18 15.23 11.09
N ILE A 18 -5.31 14.54 11.19
CA ILE A 18 -5.53 13.43 12.12
C ILE A 18 -5.82 12.18 11.29
N ILE A 19 -5.03 11.13 11.52
CA ILE A 19 -5.23 9.82 10.87
C ILE A 19 -5.83 8.88 11.91
N SER A 20 -6.95 8.25 11.56
CA SER A 20 -7.64 7.24 12.38
C SER A 20 -7.44 5.87 11.74
N PRO A 21 -6.39 5.12 12.11
CA PRO A 21 -6.11 3.84 11.47
C PRO A 21 -7.09 2.75 11.94
N GLU A 22 -7.67 2.04 10.98
CA GLU A 22 -8.57 0.92 11.22
C GLU A 22 -8.00 -0.35 10.59
N PHE A 23 -7.97 -1.45 11.35
CA PHE A 23 -7.28 -2.69 10.98
C PHE A 23 -8.23 -3.88 10.99
N ALA A 24 -7.68 -5.07 10.70
CA ALA A 24 -8.39 -6.35 10.70
C ALA A 24 -9.50 -6.45 9.63
N GLY A 25 -9.34 -5.73 8.51
CA GLY A 25 -10.23 -5.86 7.35
C GLY A 25 -11.66 -5.38 7.61
N VAL A 26 -11.86 -4.45 8.56
CA VAL A 26 -13.18 -3.91 8.89
C VAL A 26 -13.87 -3.21 7.71
N HIS A 27 -13.09 -2.77 6.72
CA HIS A 27 -13.56 -2.17 5.47
C HIS A 27 -13.57 -3.16 4.28
N GLY A 28 -13.41 -4.44 4.56
CA GLY A 28 -13.37 -5.50 3.55
C GLY A 28 -11.95 -5.93 3.16
N GLY A 29 -11.87 -6.71 2.08
CA GLY A 29 -10.59 -7.14 1.50
C GLY A 29 -9.90 -6.04 0.70
N GLU A 30 -8.65 -6.26 0.33
CA GLU A 30 -7.80 -5.25 -0.35
C GLU A 30 -8.47 -4.62 -1.57
N ARG A 31 -9.07 -5.42 -2.46
CA ARG A 31 -9.82 -4.88 -3.61
C ARG A 31 -10.92 -3.89 -3.20
N GLN A 32 -11.68 -4.21 -2.16
CA GLN A 32 -12.81 -3.38 -1.71
C GLN A 32 -12.31 -2.08 -1.09
N MET A 33 -11.24 -2.14 -0.30
CA MET A 33 -10.61 -0.96 0.27
C MET A 33 -10.00 -0.06 -0.83
N THR A 34 -9.29 -0.63 -1.83
CA THR A 34 -8.74 0.15 -2.95
C THR A 34 -9.84 0.84 -3.75
N GLU A 35 -10.93 0.14 -4.06
CA GLU A 35 -12.10 0.76 -4.71
C GLU A 35 -12.70 1.89 -3.86
N SER A 36 -12.72 1.73 -2.54
CA SER A 36 -13.22 2.75 -1.60
C SER A 36 -12.32 3.99 -1.57
N VAL A 37 -11.00 3.79 -1.63
CA VAL A 37 -10.02 4.88 -1.79
C VAL A 37 -10.21 5.59 -3.13
N MET A 38 -10.37 4.85 -4.23
CA MET A 38 -10.64 5.43 -5.55
C MET A 38 -11.92 6.27 -5.60
N ARG A 39 -12.96 5.88 -4.85
CA ARG A 39 -14.22 6.63 -4.75
C ARG A 39 -14.14 7.83 -3.80
N GLY A 40 -13.13 7.86 -2.91
CA GLY A 40 -12.98 8.85 -1.86
C GLY A 40 -13.78 8.56 -0.59
N ASP A 41 -14.25 7.31 -0.41
CA ASP A 41 -14.92 6.87 0.81
C ASP A 41 -13.90 6.60 1.94
N LEU A 42 -12.71 6.11 1.58
CA LEU A 42 -11.53 6.02 2.45
C LEU A 42 -10.47 7.00 1.95
N ASP A 43 -9.80 7.71 2.86
CA ASP A 43 -8.76 8.67 2.47
C ASP A 43 -7.46 7.99 2.04
N MET A 44 -7.11 6.88 2.70
CA MET A 44 -5.85 6.16 2.51
C MET A 44 -6.01 4.68 2.87
N GLU A 45 -5.17 3.83 2.29
CA GLU A 45 -5.01 2.44 2.70
C GLU A 45 -3.53 2.03 2.72
N ILE A 46 -3.25 0.94 3.42
CA ILE A 46 -2.00 0.17 3.27
C ILE A 46 -2.42 -1.17 2.70
N THR A 47 -2.03 -1.43 1.46
CA THR A 47 -2.44 -2.62 0.69
C THR A 47 -1.22 -3.31 0.10
N SER A 48 -1.37 -4.58 -0.31
CA SER A 48 -0.36 -5.25 -1.12
C SER A 48 -0.52 -4.89 -2.61
N ASP A 49 0.60 -4.99 -3.32
CA ASP A 49 0.65 -5.00 -4.78
C ASP A 49 -0.23 -6.09 -5.41
N VAL A 50 -0.39 -7.25 -4.75
CA VAL A 50 -1.35 -8.30 -5.15
C VAL A 50 -2.79 -7.77 -5.12
N GLY A 51 -3.16 -7.08 -4.04
CA GLY A 51 -4.46 -6.43 -3.91
C GLY A 51 -4.72 -5.40 -5.01
N LEU A 52 -3.70 -4.61 -5.36
CA LEU A 52 -3.76 -3.64 -6.46
C LEU A 52 -3.87 -4.31 -7.83
N ALA A 53 -3.13 -5.40 -8.08
CA ALA A 53 -3.17 -6.12 -9.35
C ALA A 53 -4.56 -6.70 -9.67
N ALA A 54 -5.40 -6.93 -8.65
CA ALA A 54 -6.80 -7.33 -8.85
C ALA A 54 -7.67 -6.25 -9.52
N LEU A 55 -7.26 -4.98 -9.46
CA LEU A 55 -7.92 -3.83 -10.09
C LEU A 55 -7.13 -3.31 -11.30
N PHE A 56 -5.80 -3.41 -11.25
CA PHE A 56 -4.88 -2.96 -12.29
C PHE A 56 -4.05 -4.16 -12.80
N PRO A 57 -4.58 -4.97 -13.73
CA PRO A 57 -3.93 -6.20 -14.19
C PRO A 57 -2.51 -6.01 -14.74
N ASP A 58 -2.21 -4.81 -15.26
CA ASP A 58 -0.88 -4.44 -15.76
C ASP A 58 0.20 -4.47 -14.68
N LEU A 59 -0.17 -4.45 -13.39
CA LEU A 59 0.76 -4.63 -12.27
C LEU A 59 1.04 -6.10 -11.96
N GLY A 60 0.28 -7.05 -12.52
CA GLY A 60 0.39 -8.46 -12.17
C GLY A 60 1.75 -9.10 -12.50
N PHE A 61 2.56 -8.49 -13.38
CA PHE A 61 3.89 -9.01 -13.72
C PHE A 61 4.85 -9.02 -12.51
N THR A 62 4.62 -8.17 -11.51
CA THR A 62 5.46 -8.08 -10.30
C THR A 62 5.35 -9.33 -9.42
N GLN A 63 4.35 -10.17 -9.67
CA GLN A 63 4.04 -11.38 -8.89
C GLN A 63 4.48 -12.68 -9.56
N LEU A 64 5.25 -12.61 -10.65
CA LEU A 64 5.68 -13.81 -11.36
C LEU A 64 6.62 -14.67 -10.50
N PRO A 65 6.43 -16.00 -10.48
CA PRO A 65 7.32 -16.88 -9.73
C PRO A 65 8.73 -16.81 -10.31
N PHE A 66 9.73 -16.79 -9.41
CA PHE A 66 11.16 -16.70 -9.76
C PHE A 66 11.56 -15.40 -10.47
N LEU A 67 10.81 -14.31 -10.27
CA LEU A 67 11.14 -12.99 -10.83
C LEU A 67 12.45 -12.41 -10.27
N PHE A 68 12.76 -12.70 -9.00
CA PHE A 68 13.94 -12.22 -8.30
C PHE A 68 14.82 -13.38 -7.85
N GLU A 69 16.14 -13.17 -7.90
CA GLU A 69 17.13 -14.17 -7.50
C GLU A 69 17.32 -14.23 -5.97
N ASP A 70 17.32 -13.06 -5.32
CA ASP A 70 17.48 -12.88 -3.88
C ASP A 70 16.88 -11.55 -3.40
N TYR A 71 17.06 -11.21 -2.13
CA TYR A 71 16.56 -9.97 -1.55
C TYR A 71 17.30 -8.72 -2.06
N ASP A 72 18.58 -8.82 -2.41
CA ASP A 72 19.33 -7.68 -2.96
C ASP A 72 18.74 -7.31 -4.33
N ASP A 73 18.33 -8.32 -5.10
CA ASP A 73 17.64 -8.14 -6.37
C ASP A 73 16.25 -7.50 -6.22
N VAL A 74 15.49 -7.90 -5.20
CA VAL A 74 14.22 -7.25 -4.82
C VAL A 74 14.47 -5.78 -4.48
N ASP A 75 15.47 -5.47 -3.67
CA ASP A 75 15.78 -4.10 -3.28
C ASP A 75 16.17 -3.24 -4.48
N ALA A 76 17.00 -3.77 -5.38
CA ALA A 76 17.54 -3.04 -6.53
C ALA A 76 16.51 -2.83 -7.66
N ARG A 77 15.59 -3.79 -7.86
CA ARG A 77 14.65 -3.78 -8.99
C ARG A 77 13.22 -3.42 -8.59
N TYR A 78 12.80 -3.82 -7.39
CA TYR A 78 11.45 -3.61 -6.86
C TYR A 78 11.36 -2.39 -5.96
N LEU A 79 11.89 -2.47 -4.73
CA LEU A 79 11.64 -1.46 -3.69
C LEU A 79 12.32 -0.11 -3.96
N ASN A 80 13.51 -0.12 -4.57
CA ASN A 80 14.26 1.10 -4.94
C ASN A 80 14.49 1.19 -6.45
N GLY A 81 13.82 0.34 -7.23
CA GLY A 81 14.04 0.17 -8.66
C GLY A 81 12.95 0.81 -9.52
N TRP A 82 12.75 0.25 -10.71
CA TRP A 82 11.77 0.78 -11.68
C TRP A 82 10.40 0.12 -11.59
N MET A 83 10.27 -0.99 -10.86
CA MET A 83 9.04 -1.77 -10.80
C MET A 83 8.07 -1.30 -9.70
N GLY A 84 8.60 -0.82 -8.57
CA GLY A 84 7.85 -0.36 -7.39
C GLY A 84 7.78 1.15 -7.27
#